data_AF-A0A8H6XM32-F1
#
_entry.id   AF-A0A8H6XM32-F1
#
_cell.length_a   1.000
_cell.length_b   1.000
_cell.length_c   1.000
_cell.angle_alpha   90.00
_cell.angle_beta   90.00
_cell.angle_gamma   90.00
#
_symmetry.space_group_name_H-M   'P 1'
#
loop_
_entity.id
_entity.type
_entity.pdbx_description
1 polymer ?
#
loop_
_entity_poly.entity_id
_entity_poly.type
_entity_poly.pdbx_seq_one_letter_code
_entity_poly.pdbx_strand_id
1 'polypeptide(L)'
;MFSKALSALFVTAVAVSASPALQGRQSCSKTYTVVSGDTCSAIEAKTGVSDSQLHALNPSINSGCTNLGIGQVLCLSSSGSSGGGCTSTYTVVSGDTCATIEAKTGVSDSQLHAANPSINSSCTNLQIGQVLCITGGSSPPSGGVTGIASYYFPDGGIGACGNALQNSDFIVALGTDTWAGGAHCGQTIDVQYQGTSIQVTVQDLCEGCAARGANGLDLSQGAMVALDPNYVNDGVISVVWSFV
;
A
#
# COMPACT_ATOMS: atom_id res chain seq x y z
N MET A 1 -9.98 -17.86 78.24
CA MET A 1 -10.93 -17.20 77.31
C MET A 1 -10.19 -16.03 76.67
N PHE A 2 -10.59 -15.65 75.44
CA PHE A 2 -9.99 -14.67 74.52
C PHE A 2 -9.04 -15.22 73.44
N SER A 3 -9.68 -15.84 72.45
CA SER A 3 -9.23 -15.93 71.05
C SER A 3 -8.82 -14.56 70.51
N LYS A 4 -7.73 -14.50 69.73
CA LYS A 4 -7.50 -13.41 68.78
C LYS A 4 -7.52 -14.00 67.37
N ALA A 5 -8.56 -13.61 66.63
CA ALA A 5 -8.82 -14.02 65.25
C ALA A 5 -7.79 -13.40 64.29
N LEU A 6 -7.33 -14.20 63.33
CA LEU A 6 -6.63 -13.72 62.13
C LEU A 6 -7.63 -12.91 61.29
N SER A 7 -7.35 -11.62 61.08
CA SER A 7 -8.11 -10.75 60.19
C SER A 7 -7.52 -10.88 58.78
N ALA A 8 -8.23 -11.57 57.89
CA ALA A 8 -7.86 -11.66 56.48
C ALA A 8 -8.28 -10.38 55.75
N LEU A 9 -7.31 -9.65 55.20
CA LEU A 9 -7.53 -8.50 54.34
C LEU A 9 -8.04 -9.00 52.98
N PHE A 10 -9.32 -8.77 52.67
CA PHE A 10 -9.87 -8.99 51.33
C PHE A 10 -9.40 -7.84 50.41
N VAL A 11 -8.51 -8.15 49.47
CA VAL A 11 -8.19 -7.26 48.35
C VAL A 11 -9.31 -7.43 47.31
N THR A 12 -10.24 -6.49 47.23
CA THR A 12 -11.22 -6.45 46.14
C THR A 12 -10.53 -5.97 44.87
N ALA A 13 -10.28 -6.89 43.95
CA ALA A 13 -9.86 -6.53 42.60
C ALA A 13 -11.01 -5.78 41.91
N VAL A 14 -10.79 -4.49 41.63
CA VAL A 14 -11.69 -3.70 40.76
C VAL A 14 -11.44 -4.20 39.34
N ALA A 15 -12.39 -4.94 38.79
CA ALA A 15 -12.37 -5.28 37.37
C ALA A 15 -12.54 -3.99 36.55
N VAL A 16 -11.45 -3.55 35.91
CA VAL A 16 -11.53 -2.53 34.86
C VAL A 16 -12.27 -3.16 33.70
N SER A 17 -13.53 -2.78 33.52
CA SER A 17 -14.31 -3.13 32.35
C SER A 17 -13.68 -2.45 31.12
N ALA A 18 -12.96 -3.24 30.32
CA ALA A 18 -12.61 -2.85 28.96
C ALA A 18 -13.91 -2.67 28.18
N SER A 19 -14.29 -1.43 27.91
CA SER A 19 -15.43 -1.12 27.06
C SER A 19 -15.18 -1.65 25.64
N PRO A 20 -16.13 -2.37 25.02
CA PRO A 20 -15.98 -2.77 23.63
C PRO A 20 -16.35 -1.57 22.75
N ALA A 21 -15.34 -0.78 22.37
CA ALA A 21 -15.44 0.16 21.25
C ALA A 21 -14.55 -0.34 20.10
N LEU A 22 -14.98 -1.44 19.48
CA LEU A 22 -14.47 -1.88 18.19
C LEU A 22 -15.26 -1.17 17.09
N GLN A 23 -14.80 0.04 16.74
CA GLN A 23 -15.07 0.74 15.49
C GLN A 23 -13.92 1.72 15.22
N GLY A 24 -13.13 1.42 14.19
CA GLY A 24 -12.14 2.29 13.53
C GLY A 24 -11.44 3.36 14.38
N ARG A 25 -10.46 2.98 15.21
CA ARG A 25 -9.47 3.97 15.64
C ARG A 25 -8.67 4.37 14.39
N GLN A 26 -8.86 5.59 13.90
CA GLN A 26 -7.88 6.19 13.00
C GLN A 26 -6.53 6.14 13.72
N SER A 27 -5.60 5.35 13.19
CA SER A 27 -4.23 5.35 13.66
C SER A 27 -3.67 6.73 13.42
N CYS A 28 -3.11 7.38 14.43
CA CYS A 28 -2.51 8.69 14.25
C CYS A 28 -1.09 8.53 13.69
N SER A 29 -0.85 9.02 12.47
CA SER A 29 0.48 8.94 11.82
C SER A 29 1.44 10.00 12.32
N LYS A 30 0.92 11.18 12.65
CA LYS A 30 1.70 12.35 13.04
C LYS A 30 1.05 12.99 14.25
N THR A 31 1.85 13.24 15.29
CA THR A 31 1.38 13.86 16.53
C THR A 31 2.06 15.20 16.78
N TYR A 32 1.44 16.00 17.64
CA TYR A 32 1.97 17.27 18.16
C TYR A 32 1.74 17.35 19.66
N THR A 33 2.75 17.74 20.42
CA THR A 33 2.62 17.95 21.87
C THR A 33 2.41 19.42 22.14
N VAL A 34 1.28 19.76 22.78
CA VAL A 34 0.91 21.13 23.15
C VAL A 34 1.95 21.71 24.11
N VAL A 35 2.43 22.91 23.79
CA VAL A 35 3.34 23.70 24.65
C VAL A 35 2.66 24.96 25.17
N SER A 36 3.30 25.63 26.12
CA SER A 36 2.78 26.88 26.68
C SER A 36 2.61 27.94 25.58
N GLY A 37 1.43 28.57 25.54
CA GLY A 37 1.09 29.61 24.57
C GLY A 37 0.50 29.12 23.26
N ASP A 38 0.29 27.81 23.08
CA ASP A 38 -0.37 27.29 21.88
C ASP A 38 -1.87 27.65 21.83
N THR A 39 -2.31 28.01 20.64
CA THR A 39 -3.71 28.09 20.21
C THR A 39 -3.88 27.22 18.97
N CYS A 40 -5.11 26.84 18.59
CA CYS A 40 -5.32 26.08 17.35
C CYS A 40 -4.74 26.81 16.13
N SER A 41 -4.88 28.13 16.06
CA SER A 41 -4.31 28.97 14.99
C SER A 41 -2.77 28.95 14.99
N ALA A 42 -2.14 28.96 16.17
CA ALA A 42 -0.68 28.86 16.27
C ALA A 42 -0.17 27.46 15.90
N ILE A 43 -0.92 26.42 16.25
CA ILE A 43 -0.63 25.03 15.88
C ILE A 43 -0.79 24.85 14.36
N GLU A 44 -1.86 25.38 13.78
CA GLU A 44 -2.08 25.41 12.32
C GLU A 44 -0.92 26.10 11.61
N ALA A 45 -0.52 27.30 12.04
CA ALA A 45 0.61 28.01 11.45
C ALA A 45 1.94 27.25 11.55
N LYS A 46 2.15 26.49 12.64
CA LYS A 46 3.37 25.70 12.85
C LYS A 46 3.39 24.38 12.07
N THR A 47 2.24 23.75 11.90
CA THR A 47 2.15 22.34 11.47
C THR A 47 1.50 22.17 10.11
N GLY A 48 0.78 23.18 9.63
CA GLY A 48 0.01 23.18 8.39
C GLY A 48 -1.35 22.46 8.50
N VAL A 49 -1.69 21.85 9.62
CA VAL A 49 -3.03 21.24 9.80
C VAL A 49 -4.06 22.34 9.98
N SER A 50 -5.14 22.33 9.19
CA SER A 50 -6.18 23.35 9.37
C SER A 50 -6.92 23.15 10.69
N ASP A 51 -7.47 24.23 11.26
CA ASP A 51 -8.32 24.19 12.46
C ASP A 51 -9.44 23.13 12.34
N SER A 52 -10.11 23.09 11.18
CA SER A 52 -11.17 22.10 10.91
C SER A 52 -10.66 20.64 10.93
N GLN A 53 -9.48 20.38 10.38
CA GLN A 53 -8.85 19.06 10.41
C GLN A 53 -8.36 18.70 11.82
N LEU A 54 -7.83 19.66 12.56
CA LEU A 54 -7.38 19.47 13.94
C LEU A 54 -8.55 19.05 14.84
N HIS A 55 -9.70 19.71 14.70
CA HIS A 55 -10.94 19.32 15.40
C HIS A 55 -11.49 17.97 14.95
N ALA A 56 -11.44 17.66 13.65
CA ALA A 56 -11.88 16.37 13.14
C ALA A 56 -11.04 15.20 13.69
N LEU A 57 -9.72 15.39 13.80
CA LEU A 57 -8.78 14.38 14.31
C LEU A 57 -8.76 14.31 15.84
N ASN A 58 -9.17 15.37 16.53
CA ASN A 58 -9.16 15.46 17.99
C ASN A 58 -10.53 15.92 18.49
N PRO A 59 -11.56 15.06 18.49
CA PRO A 59 -12.93 15.41 18.85
C PRO A 59 -13.10 15.92 20.30
N SER A 60 -12.07 15.74 21.14
CA SER A 60 -12.03 16.25 22.50
C SER A 60 -11.69 17.75 22.58
N ILE A 61 -11.15 18.37 21.53
CA ILE A 61 -10.90 19.83 21.50
C ILE A 61 -12.23 20.55 21.24
N ASN A 62 -12.58 21.50 22.10
CA ASN A 62 -13.78 22.32 21.93
C ASN A 62 -13.60 23.34 20.79
N SER A 63 -14.70 23.87 20.24
CA SER A 63 -14.67 24.82 19.12
C SER A 63 -13.90 26.13 19.39
N GLY A 64 -13.68 26.47 20.66
CA GLY A 64 -12.89 27.64 21.04
C GLY A 64 -11.39 27.35 21.21
N CYS A 65 -10.98 26.10 21.07
CA CYS A 65 -9.64 25.62 21.35
C CYS A 65 -9.11 26.01 22.75
N THR A 66 -10.01 26.23 23.71
CA THR A 66 -9.65 26.75 25.05
C THR A 66 -9.32 25.66 26.06
N ASN A 67 -9.51 24.40 25.68
CA ASN A 67 -9.30 23.23 26.55
C ASN A 67 -8.01 22.46 26.23
N LEU A 68 -7.05 23.08 25.52
CA LEU A 68 -5.74 22.49 25.30
C LEU A 68 -4.93 22.46 26.60
N GLY A 69 -4.48 21.27 26.99
CA GLY A 69 -3.58 21.08 28.13
C GLY A 69 -2.12 21.07 27.70
N ILE A 70 -1.23 21.75 28.43
CA ILE A 70 0.21 21.63 28.20
C ILE A 70 0.63 20.16 28.37
N GLY A 71 1.36 19.62 27.40
CA GLY A 71 1.75 18.21 27.34
C GLY A 71 0.69 17.29 26.71
N GLN A 72 -0.48 17.80 26.33
CA GLN A 72 -1.47 17.04 25.57
C GLN A 72 -0.92 16.68 24.20
N VAL A 73 -1.04 15.41 23.82
CA VAL A 73 -0.66 14.93 22.48
C VAL A 73 -1.87 14.99 21.57
N LEU A 74 -1.79 15.82 20.54
CA LEU A 74 -2.78 15.97 19.48
C LEU A 74 -2.40 15.13 18.28
N CYS A 75 -3.41 14.61 17.60
CA CYS A 75 -3.24 14.00 16.31
C CYS A 75 -3.26 15.06 15.20
N LEU A 76 -2.20 15.12 14.41
CA LEU A 76 -2.09 16.01 13.25
C LEU A 76 -2.50 15.31 11.94
N SER A 77 -2.42 13.98 11.88
CA SER A 77 -2.90 13.25 10.72
C SER A 77 -3.24 11.79 11.00
N SER A 78 -4.20 11.27 10.25
CA SER A 78 -4.52 9.86 10.23
C SER A 78 -3.55 9.08 9.33
N SER A 79 -3.27 7.82 9.70
CA SER A 79 -2.73 6.83 8.79
C SER A 79 -3.86 6.47 7.86
N GLY A 80 -3.77 6.88 6.59
CA GLY A 80 -4.55 6.22 5.54
C GLY A 80 -4.26 4.73 5.66
N SER A 81 -5.30 3.90 5.68
CA SER A 81 -5.16 2.45 5.82
C SER A 81 -4.23 1.92 4.74
N SER A 82 -2.95 1.79 5.05
CA SER A 82 -2.00 1.05 4.25
C SER A 82 -2.30 -0.42 4.52
N GLY A 83 -3.15 -1.01 3.67
CA GLY A 83 -3.16 -2.46 3.50
C GLY A 83 -1.71 -2.93 3.33
N GLY A 84 -1.33 -4.01 4.02
CA GLY A 84 0.05 -4.52 4.02
C GLY A 84 0.54 -4.70 2.58
N GLY A 85 1.51 -3.87 2.17
CA GLY A 85 1.92 -3.75 0.77
C GLY A 85 2.38 -2.35 0.36
N CYS A 86 2.21 -1.35 1.23
CA CYS A 86 2.73 0.00 0.97
C CYS A 86 4.26 0.08 1.17
N THR A 87 5.00 0.33 0.09
CA THR A 87 6.47 0.45 0.10
C THR A 87 6.97 1.89 -0.05
N SER A 88 6.10 2.81 -0.49
CA SER A 88 6.38 4.25 -0.59
C SER A 88 5.14 5.06 -0.27
N THR A 89 5.36 6.19 0.40
CA THR A 89 4.31 7.05 0.92
C THR A 89 4.48 8.49 0.48
N TYR A 90 3.35 9.19 0.40
CA TYR A 90 3.28 10.63 0.15
C TYR A 90 2.54 11.30 1.31
N THR A 91 3.06 12.40 1.81
CA THR A 91 2.35 13.20 2.82
C THR A 91 1.65 14.35 2.14
N VAL A 92 0.31 14.38 2.24
CA VAL A 92 -0.52 15.45 1.69
C VAL A 92 -0.11 16.79 2.28
N VAL A 93 0.09 17.79 1.42
CA VAL A 93 0.37 19.17 1.79
C VAL A 93 -0.78 20.10 1.36
N SER A 94 -0.73 21.34 1.83
CA SER A 94 -1.73 22.34 1.47
C SER A 94 -1.77 22.57 -0.05
N GLY A 95 -2.98 22.58 -0.60
CA GLY A 95 -3.23 22.77 -2.03
C GLY A 95 -3.17 21.51 -2.88
N ASP A 96 -2.90 20.34 -2.28
CA ASP A 96 -2.92 19.08 -3.02
C ASP A 96 -4.33 18.66 -3.43
N THR A 97 -4.43 18.20 -4.67
CA THR A 97 -5.51 17.38 -5.23
C THR A 97 -4.92 16.04 -5.68
N CYS A 98 -5.76 15.03 -5.94
CA CYS A 98 -5.29 13.76 -6.50
C CYS A 98 -4.49 13.96 -7.79
N ALA A 99 -4.98 14.76 -8.74
CA ALA A 99 -4.24 15.10 -9.96
C ALA A 99 -2.84 15.70 -9.70
N THR A 100 -2.71 16.58 -8.69
CA THR A 100 -1.38 17.14 -8.35
C THR A 100 -0.46 16.14 -7.65
N ILE A 101 -1.02 15.21 -6.88
CA ILE A 101 -0.27 14.15 -6.19
C ILE A 101 0.20 13.11 -7.23
N GLU A 102 -0.68 12.70 -8.12
CA GLU A 102 -0.39 11.83 -9.27
C GLU A 102 0.73 12.41 -10.12
N ALA A 103 0.64 13.69 -10.51
CA ALA A 103 1.67 14.35 -11.29
C ALA A 103 3.02 14.44 -10.57
N LYS A 104 3.02 14.59 -9.24
CA LYS A 104 4.26 14.66 -8.43
C LYS A 104 4.90 13.29 -8.18
N THR A 105 4.08 12.25 -8.09
CA THR A 105 4.52 10.92 -7.62
C THR A 105 4.59 9.89 -8.75
N GLY A 106 3.99 10.20 -9.91
CA GLY A 106 3.95 9.33 -11.08
C GLY A 106 2.90 8.22 -11.01
N VAL A 107 2.05 8.18 -9.97
CA VAL A 107 0.97 7.20 -9.85
C VAL A 107 -0.24 7.64 -10.67
N SER A 108 -1.03 6.69 -11.16
CA SER A 108 -2.34 6.98 -11.76
C SER A 108 -3.41 7.22 -10.68
N ASP A 109 -4.48 7.91 -11.06
CA ASP A 109 -5.70 8.07 -10.25
C ASP A 109 -6.21 6.72 -9.72
N SER A 110 -6.27 5.69 -10.58
CA SER A 110 -6.73 4.36 -10.20
C SER A 110 -5.83 3.70 -9.15
N GLN A 111 -4.50 3.85 -9.27
CA GLN A 111 -3.55 3.33 -8.29
C GLN A 111 -3.65 4.06 -6.96
N LEU A 112 -3.80 5.39 -6.99
CA LEU A 112 -3.93 6.20 -5.79
C LEU A 112 -5.17 5.82 -5.00
N HIS A 113 -6.32 5.66 -5.66
CA HIS A 113 -7.57 5.24 -5.02
C HIS A 113 -7.55 3.79 -4.56
N ALA A 114 -6.95 2.89 -5.34
CA ALA A 114 -6.81 1.47 -4.97
C ALA A 114 -5.93 1.30 -3.72
N ALA A 115 -4.82 2.04 -3.64
CA ALA A 115 -3.90 1.98 -2.52
C ALA A 115 -4.41 2.73 -1.27
N ASN A 116 -5.41 3.60 -1.43
CA ASN A 116 -5.96 4.40 -0.34
C ASN A 116 -7.50 4.41 -0.35
N PRO A 117 -8.16 3.30 0.00
CA PRO A 117 -9.64 3.18 -0.05
C PRO A 117 -10.40 4.16 0.85
N SER A 118 -9.68 4.83 1.78
CA SER A 118 -10.25 5.90 2.60
C SER A 118 -10.42 7.22 1.85
N ILE A 119 -9.77 7.43 0.70
CA ILE A 119 -9.94 8.62 -0.15
C ILE A 119 -11.17 8.40 -1.02
N ASN A 120 -12.05 9.41 -1.11
CA ASN A 120 -13.19 9.36 -2.02
C ASN A 120 -12.78 9.68 -3.46
N SER A 121 -13.62 9.32 -4.44
CA SER A 121 -13.32 9.47 -5.87
C SER A 121 -13.09 10.91 -6.36
N SER A 122 -13.41 11.92 -5.55
CA SER A 122 -13.17 13.34 -5.87
C SER A 122 -12.00 13.92 -5.06
N CYS A 123 -11.37 13.10 -4.22
CA CYS A 123 -10.31 13.47 -3.29
C CYS A 123 -10.61 14.69 -2.41
N THR A 124 -11.90 14.95 -2.17
CA THR A 124 -12.36 16.10 -1.37
C THR A 124 -12.19 15.86 0.13
N ASN A 125 -11.85 14.63 0.53
CA ASN A 125 -11.61 14.24 1.92
C ASN A 125 -10.12 14.07 2.26
N LEU A 126 -9.20 14.55 1.41
CA LEU A 126 -7.78 14.61 1.74
C LEU A 126 -7.52 15.52 2.95
N GLN A 127 -6.72 15.02 3.88
CA GLN A 127 -6.33 15.80 5.06
C GLN A 127 -4.87 16.25 4.94
N ILE A 128 -4.55 17.51 5.25
CA ILE A 128 -3.16 17.96 5.27
C ILE A 128 -2.41 17.13 6.33
N GLY A 129 -1.24 16.63 5.96
CA GLY A 129 -0.45 15.71 6.76
C GLY A 129 -0.87 14.25 6.66
N GLN A 130 -1.98 13.92 5.98
CA GLN A 130 -2.38 12.54 5.72
C GLN A 130 -1.28 11.83 4.95
N VAL A 131 -0.90 10.65 5.42
CA VAL A 131 0.08 9.81 4.74
C VAL A 131 -0.68 8.88 3.81
N LEU A 132 -0.52 9.10 2.51
CA LEU A 132 -1.03 8.27 1.43
C LEU A 132 0.00 7.24 1.04
N CYS A 133 -0.47 6.06 0.65
CA CYS A 133 0.34 5.11 -0.06
C CYS A 133 0.44 5.48 -1.55
N ILE A 134 1.66 5.60 -2.08
CA ILE A 134 1.90 5.91 -3.50
C ILE A 134 2.63 4.78 -4.23
N THR A 135 3.25 3.85 -3.50
CA THR A 135 3.52 2.53 -4.06
C THR A 135 2.90 1.51 -3.13
N GLY A 136 1.58 1.35 -3.27
CA GLY A 136 0.99 0.07 -2.98
C GLY A 136 1.29 -0.77 -4.20
N GLY A 137 2.06 -1.86 -4.04
CA GLY A 137 1.96 -2.93 -5.02
C GLY A 137 0.47 -3.16 -5.24
N SER A 138 0.04 -3.14 -6.51
CA SER A 138 -1.36 -3.35 -6.89
C SER A 138 -1.89 -4.44 -5.98
N SER A 139 -2.83 -4.09 -5.07
CA SER A 139 -3.50 -5.13 -4.31
C SER A 139 -4.10 -6.02 -5.41
N PRO A 140 -3.66 -7.28 -5.53
CA PRO A 140 -3.93 -8.04 -6.73
C PRO A 140 -5.45 -8.06 -6.96
N PRO A 141 -5.92 -8.08 -8.22
CA PRO A 141 -7.27 -8.57 -8.48
C PRO A 141 -7.43 -9.86 -7.66
N SER A 142 -8.55 -10.03 -6.94
CA SER A 142 -8.75 -11.19 -6.05
C SER A 142 -8.27 -12.49 -6.74
N GLY A 143 -7.07 -12.96 -6.36
CA GLY A 143 -6.39 -14.09 -7.04
C GLY A 143 -4.97 -13.85 -7.58
N GLY A 144 -4.48 -12.62 -7.70
CA GLY A 144 -3.11 -12.38 -8.18
C GLY A 144 -2.01 -12.53 -7.13
N VAL A 145 -0.82 -12.85 -7.59
CA VAL A 145 0.38 -13.10 -6.77
C VAL A 145 1.45 -12.06 -7.08
N THR A 146 2.27 -11.72 -6.08
CA THR A 146 3.47 -10.91 -6.30
C THR A 146 4.58 -11.81 -6.83
N GLY A 147 5.27 -11.34 -7.87
CA GLY A 147 6.40 -12.03 -8.50
C GLY A 147 7.51 -11.08 -8.92
N ILE A 148 8.60 -11.65 -9.43
CA ILE A 148 9.73 -10.91 -10.00
C ILE A 148 9.78 -11.20 -11.49
N ALA A 149 9.64 -10.16 -12.32
CA ALA A 149 9.75 -10.25 -13.76
C ALA A 149 11.11 -9.76 -14.27
N SER A 150 11.66 -10.49 -15.22
CA SER A 150 12.73 -10.03 -16.12
C SER A 150 12.23 -10.14 -17.57
N TYR A 151 13.15 -9.98 -18.51
CA TYR A 151 12.85 -10.21 -19.92
C TYR A 151 13.90 -11.08 -20.59
N TYR A 152 13.51 -11.72 -21.70
CA TYR A 152 14.38 -12.52 -22.54
C TYR A 152 14.13 -12.28 -24.03
N PHE A 153 15.07 -12.73 -24.85
CA PHE A 153 15.01 -12.70 -26.30
C PHE A 153 14.84 -14.13 -26.83
N PRO A 154 13.62 -14.54 -27.24
CA PRO A 154 13.42 -15.85 -27.85
C PRO A 154 14.12 -16.01 -29.21
N ASP A 155 14.31 -14.93 -29.98
CA ASP A 155 15.03 -14.91 -31.27
C ASP A 155 14.59 -16.00 -32.29
N GLY A 156 13.30 -16.37 -32.29
CA GLY A 156 12.75 -17.42 -33.16
C GLY A 156 12.90 -18.84 -32.61
N GLY A 157 13.44 -18.98 -31.40
CA GLY A 157 13.56 -20.24 -30.69
C GLY A 157 12.22 -20.92 -30.39
N ILE A 158 12.28 -22.22 -30.14
CA ILE A 158 11.12 -23.03 -29.75
C ILE A 158 11.01 -22.98 -28.22
N GLY A 159 9.92 -22.42 -27.71
CA GLY A 159 9.65 -22.41 -26.27
C GLY A 159 9.25 -23.79 -25.75
N ALA A 160 9.24 -23.95 -24.42
CA ALA A 160 8.86 -25.19 -23.75
C ALA A 160 7.43 -25.67 -24.07
N CYS A 161 6.54 -24.79 -24.55
CA CYS A 161 5.22 -25.17 -25.06
C CYS A 161 5.22 -25.68 -26.52
N GLY A 162 6.39 -25.73 -27.18
CA GLY A 162 6.57 -26.31 -28.51
C GLY A 162 6.35 -25.34 -29.68
N ASN A 163 6.07 -24.07 -29.42
CA ASN A 163 5.83 -23.06 -30.45
C ASN A 163 7.10 -22.22 -30.70
N ALA A 164 7.27 -21.74 -31.93
CA ALA A 164 8.29 -20.75 -32.26
C ALA A 164 7.90 -19.38 -31.73
N LEU A 165 8.84 -18.68 -31.12
CA LEU A 165 8.61 -17.45 -30.36
C LEU A 165 9.41 -16.29 -30.94
N GLN A 166 8.81 -15.11 -31.08
CA GLN A 166 9.46 -13.90 -31.57
C GLN A 166 9.63 -12.87 -30.46
N ASN A 167 10.65 -12.02 -30.57
CA ASN A 167 10.94 -10.99 -29.56
C ASN A 167 9.79 -10.00 -29.37
N SER A 168 9.00 -9.77 -30.44
CA SER A 168 7.86 -8.86 -30.43
C SER A 168 6.57 -9.48 -29.90
N ASP A 169 6.54 -10.79 -29.65
CA ASP A 169 5.32 -11.46 -29.18
C ASP A 169 4.97 -11.00 -27.76
N PHE A 170 3.70 -11.19 -27.37
CA PHE A 170 3.23 -10.90 -26.01
C PHE A 170 3.18 -12.21 -25.24
N ILE A 171 4.35 -12.71 -24.88
CA ILE A 171 4.52 -14.03 -24.26
C ILE A 171 5.35 -13.95 -22.98
N VAL A 172 5.20 -14.99 -22.16
CA VAL A 172 5.91 -15.16 -20.90
C VAL A 172 6.45 -16.59 -20.75
N ALA A 173 7.63 -16.67 -20.13
CA ALA A 173 8.20 -17.88 -19.58
C ALA A 173 7.89 -17.94 -18.08
N LEU A 174 7.24 -19.01 -17.61
CA LEU A 174 6.95 -19.17 -16.18
C LEU A 174 8.13 -19.78 -15.43
N GLY A 175 8.35 -19.35 -14.19
CA GLY A 175 9.28 -20.00 -13.28
C GLY A 175 8.92 -21.45 -12.97
N THR A 176 9.91 -22.24 -12.59
CA THR A 176 9.77 -23.68 -12.30
C THR A 176 8.78 -23.98 -11.16
N ASP A 177 8.58 -23.03 -10.26
CA ASP A 177 7.61 -23.10 -9.16
C ASP A 177 6.15 -23.06 -9.64
N THR A 178 5.89 -22.40 -10.78
CA THR A 178 4.54 -22.20 -11.32
C THR A 178 4.31 -22.93 -12.64
N TRP A 179 5.37 -23.46 -13.26
CA TRP A 179 5.30 -24.13 -14.57
C TRP A 179 4.37 -25.35 -14.63
N ALA A 180 4.23 -26.08 -13.52
CA ALA A 180 3.35 -27.24 -13.39
C ALA A 180 3.49 -28.27 -14.53
N GLY A 181 4.72 -28.50 -15.01
CA GLY A 181 5.01 -29.44 -16.10
C GLY A 181 4.40 -29.04 -17.45
N GLY A 182 4.15 -27.75 -17.68
CA GLY A 182 3.57 -27.23 -18.93
C GLY A 182 2.04 -27.25 -18.95
N ALA A 183 1.37 -27.55 -17.83
CA ALA A 183 -0.09 -27.52 -17.73
C ALA A 183 -0.69 -26.14 -18.06
N HIS A 184 0.11 -25.09 -17.96
CA HIS A 184 -0.28 -23.71 -18.24
C HIS A 184 0.02 -23.24 -19.67
N CYS A 185 0.57 -24.09 -20.54
CA CYS A 185 0.85 -23.73 -21.92
C CYS A 185 -0.40 -23.20 -22.65
N GLY A 186 -0.26 -22.05 -23.31
CA GLY A 186 -1.34 -21.37 -24.02
C GLY A 186 -2.33 -20.63 -23.13
N GLN A 187 -2.24 -20.74 -21.80
CA GLN A 187 -3.02 -19.91 -20.89
C GLN A 187 -2.49 -18.48 -20.92
N THR A 188 -3.38 -17.54 -20.62
CA THR A 188 -3.04 -16.12 -20.54
C THR A 188 -2.91 -15.71 -19.08
N ILE A 189 -1.96 -14.84 -18.80
CA ILE A 189 -1.87 -14.14 -17.52
C ILE A 189 -1.98 -12.65 -17.76
N ASP A 190 -2.59 -11.96 -16.81
CA ASP A 190 -2.52 -10.51 -16.68
C ASP A 190 -1.31 -10.17 -15.81
N VAL A 191 -0.45 -9.25 -16.27
CA VAL A 191 0.76 -8.80 -15.59
C VAL A 191 0.69 -7.29 -15.39
N GLN A 192 0.86 -6.86 -14.15
CA GLN A 192 0.72 -5.49 -13.72
C GLN A 192 2.03 -4.94 -13.16
N TYR A 193 2.38 -3.73 -13.62
CA TYR A 193 3.53 -2.97 -13.14
C TYR A 193 3.26 -1.48 -13.25
N GLN A 194 3.48 -0.73 -12.16
CA GLN A 194 3.35 0.73 -12.11
C GLN A 194 2.09 1.29 -12.81
N GLY A 195 0.96 0.57 -12.75
CA GLY A 195 -0.33 1.03 -13.29
C GLY A 195 -0.60 0.62 -14.73
N THR A 196 0.40 0.04 -15.39
CA THR A 196 0.26 -0.65 -16.68
C THR A 196 -0.16 -2.10 -16.44
N SER A 197 -1.09 -2.59 -17.26
CA SER A 197 -1.53 -3.99 -17.30
C SER A 197 -1.37 -4.51 -18.72
N ILE A 198 -0.74 -5.67 -18.87
CA ILE A 198 -0.68 -6.37 -20.15
C ILE A 198 -1.14 -7.82 -19.98
N GLN A 199 -1.72 -8.37 -21.04
CA GLN A 199 -1.97 -9.80 -21.12
C GLN A 199 -0.90 -10.47 -21.97
N VAL A 200 -0.36 -11.56 -21.45
CA VAL A 200 0.68 -12.35 -22.12
C VAL A 200 0.35 -13.82 -22.06
N THR A 201 0.72 -14.55 -23.11
CA THR A 201 0.47 -16.00 -23.19
C THR A 201 1.67 -16.78 -22.68
N VAL A 202 1.42 -17.79 -21.85
CA VAL A 202 2.43 -18.73 -21.37
C VAL A 202 2.89 -19.60 -22.53
N GLN A 203 4.16 -19.47 -22.90
CA GLN A 203 4.74 -20.21 -24.02
C GLN A 203 6.06 -20.90 -23.70
N ASP A 204 6.66 -20.59 -22.56
CA ASP A 204 7.99 -21.08 -22.23
C ASP A 204 8.19 -21.33 -20.73
N LEU A 205 9.30 -22.00 -20.40
CA LEU A 205 9.77 -22.27 -19.04
C LEU A 205 11.03 -21.46 -18.76
N CYS A 206 11.02 -20.75 -17.64
CA CYS A 206 12.16 -20.01 -17.15
C CYS A 206 12.83 -20.75 -15.99
N GLU A 207 13.87 -21.53 -16.28
CA GLU A 207 14.61 -22.28 -15.27
C GLU A 207 15.33 -21.37 -14.26
N GLY A 208 15.77 -20.18 -14.69
CA GLY A 208 16.48 -19.21 -13.85
C GLY A 208 15.59 -18.32 -12.98
N CYS A 209 14.27 -18.32 -13.19
CA CYS A 209 13.36 -17.40 -12.51
C CYS A 209 13.30 -17.62 -11.00
N ALA A 210 13.36 -18.87 -10.55
CA ALA A 210 13.29 -19.22 -9.14
C ALA A 210 14.47 -18.66 -8.32
N ALA A 211 15.62 -18.42 -8.95
CA ALA A 211 16.78 -17.81 -8.29
C ALA A 211 16.56 -16.34 -7.91
N ARG A 212 15.59 -15.66 -8.55
CA ARG A 212 15.25 -14.25 -8.32
C ARG A 212 14.17 -14.06 -7.26
N GLY A 213 13.40 -15.10 -6.96
CA GLY A 213 12.29 -15.08 -6.03
C GLY A 213 11.16 -16.01 -6.45
N ALA A 214 10.12 -16.10 -5.62
CA ALA A 214 8.91 -16.86 -5.95
C ALA A 214 8.08 -16.18 -7.04
N ASN A 215 7.28 -16.97 -7.76
CA ASN A 215 6.37 -16.55 -8.82
C ASN A 215 7.07 -15.76 -9.92
N GLY A 216 8.29 -16.17 -10.28
CA GLY A 216 9.13 -15.46 -11.23
C GLY A 216 8.61 -15.58 -12.67
N LEU A 217 8.70 -14.48 -13.42
CA LEU A 217 8.33 -14.39 -14.83
C LEU A 217 9.56 -13.99 -15.66
N ASP A 218 9.64 -14.50 -16.89
CA ASP A 218 10.50 -13.95 -17.94
C ASP A 218 9.63 -13.51 -19.10
N LEU A 219 9.48 -12.19 -19.30
CA LEU A 219 8.67 -11.64 -20.37
C LEU A 219 9.48 -11.57 -21.66
N SER A 220 8.84 -11.79 -22.80
CA SER A 220 9.45 -11.39 -24.08
C SER A 220 9.77 -9.89 -24.10
N GLN A 221 10.73 -9.47 -24.92
CA GLN A 221 11.06 -8.05 -25.08
C GLN A 221 9.83 -7.19 -25.39
N GLY A 222 8.98 -7.62 -26.32
CA GLY A 222 7.75 -6.92 -26.70
C GLY A 222 6.80 -6.73 -25.52
N ALA A 223 6.59 -7.78 -24.72
CA ALA A 223 5.81 -7.70 -23.50
C ALA A 223 6.45 -6.77 -22.46
N MET A 224 7.75 -6.87 -22.20
CA MET A 224 8.41 -6.02 -21.21
C MET A 224 8.34 -4.53 -21.60
N VAL A 225 8.61 -4.19 -22.85
CA VAL A 225 8.54 -2.80 -23.34
C VAL A 225 7.10 -2.26 -23.28
N ALA A 226 6.09 -3.11 -23.51
CA ALA A 226 4.70 -2.72 -23.36
C ALA A 226 4.30 -2.49 -21.90
N LEU A 227 4.90 -3.23 -20.96
CA LEU A 227 4.66 -3.12 -19.52
C LEU A 227 5.39 -1.92 -18.90
N ASP A 228 6.67 -1.74 -19.25
CA ASP A 228 7.53 -0.65 -18.82
C ASP A 228 8.33 -0.11 -20.03
N PRO A 229 7.86 0.96 -20.68
CA PRO A 229 8.55 1.57 -21.81
C PRO A 229 9.91 2.18 -21.47
N ASN A 230 10.19 2.43 -20.18
CA ASN A 230 11.45 2.99 -19.70
C ASN A 230 12.41 1.91 -19.18
N TYR A 231 12.06 0.64 -19.38
CA TYR A 231 12.86 -0.47 -18.92
C TYR A 231 14.28 -0.40 -19.51
N VAL A 232 15.25 -0.17 -18.65
CA VAL A 232 16.68 -0.27 -18.97
C VAL A 232 17.13 -1.69 -18.67
N ASN A 233 17.88 -2.31 -19.59
CA ASN A 233 18.24 -3.75 -19.68
C ASN A 233 18.95 -4.41 -18.46
N ASP A 234 18.94 -3.78 -17.29
CA ASP A 234 19.82 -4.11 -16.17
C ASP A 234 19.04 -4.46 -14.88
N GLY A 235 17.70 -4.40 -14.88
CA GLY A 235 16.89 -4.53 -13.66
C GLY A 235 15.81 -5.60 -13.71
N VAL A 236 15.72 -6.45 -12.69
CA VAL A 236 14.49 -7.23 -12.44
C VAL A 236 13.44 -6.30 -11.82
N ILE A 237 12.17 -6.45 -12.20
CA ILE A 237 11.07 -5.63 -11.66
C ILE A 237 10.12 -6.48 -10.80
N SER A 238 9.58 -5.89 -9.74
CA SER A 238 8.52 -6.54 -8.95
C SER A 238 7.17 -6.26 -9.60
N VAL A 239 6.43 -7.32 -9.89
CA VAL A 239 5.14 -7.28 -10.59
C VAL A 239 4.07 -8.00 -9.78
N VAL A 240 2.82 -7.77 -10.16
CA VAL A 240 1.68 -8.57 -9.71
C VAL A 240 1.05 -9.23 -10.92
N TRP A 241 0.72 -10.51 -10.83
CA TRP A 241 0.14 -11.22 -11.96
C TRP A 241 -0.85 -12.31 -11.54
N SER A 242 -1.76 -12.67 -12.44
CA SER A 242 -2.75 -13.74 -12.25
C SER A 242 -3.10 -14.40 -13.58
N PHE A 243 -3.46 -15.68 -13.55
CA PHE A 243 -4.15 -16.32 -14.67
C PHE A 243 -5.52 -15.66 -14.92
N VAL A 244 -5.90 -15.54 -16.20
CA VAL A 244 -7.20 -15.01 -16.65
C VAL A 244 -8.10 -16.10 -17.22
#